data_AF-A0A7K4G0E8-F1
#
_entry.id   AF-A0A7K4G0E8-F1
#
_cell.length_a   1.000
_cell.length_b   1.000
_cell.length_c   1.000
_cell.angle_alpha   90.00
_cell.angle_beta   90.00
_cell.angle_gamma   90.00
#
_symmetry.space_group_name_H-M   'P 1'
#
loop_
_entity.id
_entity.type
_entity.pdbx_description
1 polymer ?
#
loop_
_entity_poly.entity_id
_entity_poly.type
_entity_poly.pdbx_seq_one_letter_code
_entity_poly.pdbx_strand_id
1 'polypeptide(L)'
;MTKLGLIDLQILHLGIKGNGNFNEKDIENSELKRLGVGRILDALASLKDRKLINLNSDGSFFITDLAKHTLWDEQIPTWVRILRLLEIKSCSSETISDFLKKPETKLIDEIEKLRKNQLILMSPLRQESKIIKMYEILPEGIEKIKKIEETGFQNDITEEKKPKIEVFEIIDQIRKEISEEPEFNNKKSIILKLDQIKEKLKI
;
A
#
# COMPACT_ATOMS: atom_id res chain seq x y z
N MET A 1 7.67 -8.60 -10.17
CA MET A 1 6.71 -9.48 -9.46
C MET A 1 5.88 -10.29 -10.45
N THR A 2 5.31 -11.44 -10.08
CA THR A 2 4.30 -12.11 -10.92
C THR A 2 3.07 -11.21 -10.99
N LYS A 3 2.84 -10.54 -12.13
CA LYS A 3 1.72 -9.61 -12.27
C LYS A 3 0.41 -10.39 -12.18
N LEU A 4 -0.39 -10.14 -11.14
CA LEU A 4 -1.68 -10.78 -10.94
C LEU A 4 -2.77 -10.02 -11.70
N GLY A 5 -3.62 -10.74 -12.40
CA GLY A 5 -4.88 -10.19 -12.91
C GLY A 5 -5.95 -10.11 -11.81
N LEU A 6 -7.07 -9.46 -12.13
CA LEU A 6 -8.22 -9.38 -11.23
C LEU A 6 -8.80 -10.76 -10.87
N ILE A 7 -8.88 -11.67 -11.84
CA ILE A 7 -9.40 -13.03 -11.62
C ILE A 7 -8.43 -13.82 -10.74
N ASP A 8 -7.12 -13.73 -11.01
CA ASP A 8 -6.08 -14.34 -10.20
C ASP A 8 -6.20 -13.91 -8.73
N LEU A 9 -6.30 -12.61 -8.49
CA LEU A 9 -6.43 -12.03 -7.16
C LEU A 9 -7.68 -12.55 -6.43
N GLN A 10 -8.81 -12.67 -7.13
CA GLN A 10 -10.06 -13.19 -6.54
C GLN A 10 -9.98 -14.67 -6.20
N ILE A 11 -9.39 -15.49 -7.07
CA ILE A 11 -9.17 -16.93 -6.80
C ILE A 11 -8.25 -17.09 -5.58
N LEU A 12 -7.13 -16.37 -5.55
CA LEU A 12 -6.22 -16.41 -4.41
C LEU A 12 -6.89 -15.88 -3.12
N HIS A 13 -7.76 -14.89 -3.22
CA HIS A 13 -8.50 -14.42 -2.06
C HIS A 13 -9.46 -15.48 -1.49
N LEU A 14 -10.06 -16.34 -2.32
CA LEU A 14 -10.88 -17.46 -1.85
C LEU A 14 -10.07 -18.41 -0.96
N GLY A 15 -8.89 -18.85 -1.41
CA GLY A 15 -8.08 -19.71 -0.57
C GLY A 15 -7.61 -18.99 0.69
N ILE A 16 -7.33 -17.67 0.66
CA ILE A 16 -7.01 -16.92 1.89
C ILE A 16 -8.20 -16.89 2.86
N LYS A 17 -9.44 -16.78 2.35
CA LYS A 17 -10.66 -16.92 3.17
C LYS A 17 -10.80 -18.32 3.76
N GLY A 18 -10.41 -19.36 3.03
CA GLY A 18 -10.44 -20.76 3.46
C GLY A 18 -9.15 -21.25 4.14
N ASN A 19 -8.39 -20.38 4.82
CA ASN A 19 -7.14 -20.73 5.52
C ASN A 19 -6.09 -21.45 4.64
N GLY A 20 -6.01 -21.04 3.39
CA GLY A 20 -5.10 -21.56 2.36
C GLY A 20 -5.75 -22.56 1.42
N ASN A 21 -6.94 -23.09 1.70
CA ASN A 21 -7.60 -24.10 0.87
C ASN A 21 -8.92 -23.56 0.27
N PHE A 22 -9.28 -24.00 -0.93
CA PHE A 22 -10.58 -23.75 -1.56
C PHE A 22 -10.93 -24.84 -2.58
N ASN A 23 -12.21 -24.98 -2.91
CA ASN A 23 -12.71 -25.97 -3.88
C ASN A 23 -13.75 -25.35 -4.83
N GLU A 24 -14.32 -26.19 -5.70
CA GLU A 24 -15.35 -25.78 -6.66
C GLU A 24 -16.57 -25.09 -6.01
N LYS A 25 -17.05 -25.61 -4.87
CA LYS A 25 -18.19 -25.00 -4.16
C LYS A 25 -17.86 -23.60 -3.64
N ASP A 26 -16.61 -23.37 -3.23
CA ASP A 26 -16.18 -22.03 -2.81
C ASP A 26 -16.19 -21.05 -4.00
N ILE A 27 -15.81 -21.52 -5.19
CA ILE A 27 -15.86 -20.74 -6.43
C ILE A 27 -17.32 -20.43 -6.80
N GLU A 28 -18.19 -21.43 -6.79
CA GLU A 28 -19.63 -21.29 -7.10
C GLU A 28 -20.37 -20.35 -6.13
N ASN A 29 -19.95 -20.30 -4.87
CA ASN A 29 -20.54 -19.41 -3.87
C ASN A 29 -19.94 -18.00 -3.86
N SER A 30 -18.97 -17.73 -4.73
CA SER A 30 -18.29 -16.43 -4.82
C SER A 30 -18.77 -15.59 -6.01
N GLU A 31 -18.23 -14.38 -6.12
CA GLU A 31 -18.43 -13.52 -7.29
C GLU A 31 -17.83 -14.11 -8.58
N LEU A 32 -16.91 -15.08 -8.47
CA LEU A 32 -16.34 -15.78 -9.63
C LEU A 32 -17.37 -16.61 -10.39
N LYS A 33 -18.49 -17.01 -9.77
CA LYS A 33 -19.56 -17.77 -10.45
C LYS A 33 -20.16 -17.05 -11.66
N ARG A 34 -20.00 -15.73 -11.72
CA ARG A 34 -20.45 -14.89 -12.85
C ARG A 34 -19.51 -15.00 -14.05
N LEU A 35 -18.31 -15.55 -13.87
CA LEU A 35 -17.37 -15.84 -14.94
C LEU A 35 -17.73 -17.18 -15.59
N GLY A 36 -17.52 -17.30 -16.90
CA GLY A 36 -17.70 -18.58 -17.59
C GLY A 36 -16.68 -19.61 -17.12
N VAL A 37 -17.11 -20.88 -17.03
CA VAL A 37 -16.30 -22.02 -16.53
C VAL A 37 -14.93 -22.08 -17.21
N GLY A 38 -14.86 -21.94 -18.54
CA GLY A 38 -13.59 -21.95 -19.28
C GLY A 38 -12.60 -20.90 -18.77
N ARG A 39 -13.05 -19.67 -18.48
CA ARG A 39 -12.18 -18.59 -17.97
C ARG A 39 -11.65 -18.90 -16.57
N ILE A 40 -12.44 -19.57 -15.74
CA ILE A 40 -12.03 -19.99 -14.40
C ILE A 40 -10.96 -21.09 -14.52
N LEU A 41 -11.19 -22.08 -15.39
CA LEU A 41 -10.23 -23.17 -15.62
C LEU A 41 -8.90 -22.65 -16.20
N ASP A 42 -8.96 -21.71 -17.15
CA ASP A 42 -7.76 -21.06 -17.70
C ASP A 42 -6.97 -20.32 -16.61
N ALA A 43 -7.68 -19.59 -15.73
CA ALA A 43 -7.06 -18.89 -14.62
C ALA A 43 -6.44 -19.85 -13.59
N LEU A 44 -7.15 -20.94 -13.24
CA LEU A 44 -6.62 -21.98 -12.35
C LEU A 44 -5.39 -22.69 -12.93
N ALA A 45 -5.42 -23.03 -14.21
CA ALA A 45 -4.27 -23.60 -14.92
C ALA A 45 -3.09 -22.62 -14.91
N SER A 46 -3.32 -21.35 -15.23
CA SER A 46 -2.29 -20.31 -15.21
C SER A 46 -1.71 -20.07 -13.80
N LEU A 47 -2.54 -20.09 -12.75
CA LEU A 47 -2.09 -19.96 -11.37
C LEU A 47 -1.24 -21.17 -10.94
N LYS A 48 -1.63 -22.37 -11.36
CA LYS A 48 -0.87 -23.61 -11.12
C LYS A 48 0.49 -23.59 -11.82
N ASP A 49 0.53 -23.20 -13.09
CA ASP A 49 1.77 -23.10 -13.87
C ASP A 49 2.74 -22.06 -13.28
N ARG A 50 2.20 -20.96 -12.75
CA ARG A 50 2.96 -19.94 -12.00
C ARG A 50 3.30 -20.35 -10.57
N LYS A 51 2.95 -21.58 -10.14
CA LYS A 51 3.19 -22.13 -8.79
C LYS A 51 2.54 -21.32 -7.66
N LEU A 52 1.43 -20.67 -7.94
CA LEU A 52 0.66 -19.88 -6.98
C LEU A 52 -0.40 -20.73 -6.26
N ILE A 53 -0.83 -21.83 -6.88
CA ILE A 53 -1.72 -22.83 -6.27
C ILE A 53 -1.23 -24.24 -6.58
N ASN A 54 -1.60 -25.19 -5.73
CA ASN A 54 -1.44 -26.63 -5.94
C ASN A 54 -2.81 -27.30 -5.98
N LEU A 55 -2.95 -28.33 -6.81
CA LEU A 55 -4.15 -29.18 -6.88
C LEU A 55 -3.92 -30.44 -6.03
N ASN A 56 -4.82 -30.67 -5.08
CA ASN A 56 -4.83 -31.86 -4.23
C ASN A 56 -5.50 -33.04 -4.95
N SER A 57 -5.30 -34.25 -4.42
CA SER A 57 -5.88 -35.49 -4.99
C SER A 57 -7.41 -35.54 -4.92
N ASP A 58 -8.02 -34.79 -4.01
CA ASP A 58 -9.47 -34.70 -3.82
C ASP A 58 -10.13 -33.64 -4.72
N GLY A 59 -9.35 -32.97 -5.58
CA GLY A 59 -9.84 -31.89 -6.46
C GLY A 59 -9.87 -30.50 -5.80
N SER A 60 -9.49 -30.38 -4.52
CA SER A 60 -9.33 -29.07 -3.86
C SER A 60 -8.00 -28.38 -4.23
N PHE A 61 -7.90 -27.08 -3.98
CA PHE A 61 -6.74 -26.26 -4.30
C PHE A 61 -6.15 -25.63 -3.05
N PHE A 62 -4.83 -25.68 -2.91
CA PHE A 62 -4.12 -24.99 -1.84
C PHE A 62 -3.25 -23.86 -2.37
N ILE A 63 -3.25 -22.71 -1.69
CA ILE A 63 -2.45 -21.54 -2.02
C ILE A 63 -1.02 -21.72 -1.51
N THR A 64 -0.04 -21.53 -2.39
CA THR A 64 1.37 -21.67 -2.02
C THR A 64 1.86 -20.47 -1.19
N ASP A 65 2.99 -20.63 -0.50
CA ASP A 65 3.60 -19.50 0.21
C ASP A 65 4.03 -18.39 -0.74
N LEU A 66 4.43 -18.72 -1.98
CA LEU A 66 4.71 -17.73 -3.03
C LEU A 66 3.49 -16.81 -3.29
N ALA A 67 2.30 -17.38 -3.36
CA ALA A 67 1.09 -16.59 -3.52
C ALA A 67 0.78 -15.73 -2.28
N LYS A 68 1.01 -16.26 -1.06
CA LYS A 68 0.90 -15.47 0.17
C LYS A 68 1.89 -14.29 0.17
N HIS A 69 3.14 -14.52 -0.23
CA HIS A 69 4.18 -13.48 -0.38
C HIS A 69 3.87 -12.43 -1.46
N THR A 70 2.85 -12.65 -2.29
CA THR A 70 2.46 -11.65 -3.29
C THR A 70 1.70 -10.48 -2.64
N LEU A 71 0.81 -10.75 -1.67
CA LEU A 71 -0.04 -9.73 -1.06
C LEU A 71 -0.31 -9.90 0.44
N TRP A 72 -0.27 -11.12 0.98
CA TRP A 72 -0.78 -11.45 2.31
C TRP A 72 0.28 -11.71 3.38
N ASP A 73 1.55 -11.82 3.00
CA ASP A 73 2.63 -11.98 3.97
C ASP A 73 2.73 -10.75 4.90
N GLU A 74 2.84 -11.03 6.19
CA GLU A 74 2.94 -10.03 7.25
C GLU A 74 4.32 -9.35 7.27
N GLN A 75 5.34 -9.93 6.62
CA GLN A 75 6.63 -9.25 6.40
C GLN A 75 6.50 -8.06 5.43
N ILE A 76 5.45 -8.04 4.60
CA ILE A 76 5.20 -6.96 3.65
C ILE A 76 4.51 -5.81 4.42
N PRO A 77 5.07 -4.59 4.39
CA PRO A 77 4.44 -3.46 5.05
C PRO A 77 3.00 -3.23 4.53
N THR A 78 2.09 -2.91 5.45
CA THR A 78 0.65 -2.75 5.15
C THR A 78 0.39 -1.80 3.99
N TRP A 79 1.11 -0.67 3.93
CA TRP A 79 0.98 0.29 2.84
C TRP A 79 1.37 -0.28 1.47
N VAL A 80 2.37 -1.17 1.40
CA VAL A 80 2.75 -1.84 0.14
C VAL A 80 1.63 -2.78 -0.28
N ARG A 81 1.06 -3.52 0.67
CA ARG A 81 -0.06 -4.42 0.41
C ARG A 81 -1.27 -3.65 -0.13
N ILE A 82 -1.56 -2.48 0.42
CA ILE A 82 -2.61 -1.58 -0.09
C ILE A 82 -2.29 -1.15 -1.54
N LEU A 83 -1.08 -0.67 -1.81
CA LEU A 83 -0.70 -0.24 -3.17
C LEU A 83 -0.76 -1.39 -4.18
N ARG A 84 -0.24 -2.57 -3.86
CA ARG A 84 -0.31 -3.76 -4.74
C ARG A 84 -1.75 -4.17 -5.04
N LEU A 85 -2.64 -4.10 -4.05
CA LEU A 85 -4.07 -4.35 -4.27
C LEU A 85 -4.67 -3.31 -5.23
N LEU A 86 -4.40 -2.03 -5.00
CA LEU A 86 -4.94 -0.93 -5.82
C LEU A 86 -4.34 -0.88 -7.23
N GLU A 87 -3.15 -1.43 -7.45
CA GLU A 87 -2.58 -1.64 -8.80
C GLU A 87 -3.43 -2.60 -9.63
N ILE A 88 -4.07 -3.57 -8.99
CA ILE A 88 -4.92 -4.57 -9.65
C ILE A 88 -6.37 -4.09 -9.73
N LYS A 89 -6.87 -3.43 -8.68
CA LYS A 89 -8.28 -3.07 -8.54
C LYS A 89 -8.51 -1.82 -7.68
N SER A 90 -9.13 -0.80 -8.28
CA SER A 90 -9.77 0.30 -7.55
C SER A 90 -10.88 -0.22 -6.64
N CYS A 91 -10.85 0.13 -5.35
CA CYS A 91 -11.81 -0.40 -4.37
C CYS A 91 -12.00 0.49 -3.13
N SER A 92 -13.02 0.17 -2.33
CA SER A 92 -13.33 0.88 -1.07
C SER A 92 -12.44 0.40 0.08
N SER A 93 -12.37 1.17 1.17
CA SER A 93 -11.67 0.78 2.40
C SER A 93 -12.18 -0.54 2.99
N GLU A 94 -13.50 -0.78 2.92
CA GLU A 94 -14.12 -2.07 3.31
C GLU A 94 -13.59 -3.23 2.47
N THR A 95 -13.46 -3.03 1.15
CA THR A 95 -12.91 -4.06 0.25
C THR A 95 -11.44 -4.29 0.55
N ILE A 96 -10.65 -3.22 0.77
CA ILE A 96 -9.23 -3.34 1.17
C ILE A 96 -9.12 -4.14 2.48
N SER A 97 -10.00 -3.88 3.44
CA SER A 97 -10.09 -4.61 4.72
C SER A 97 -10.35 -6.11 4.51
N ASP A 98 -11.32 -6.48 3.66
CA ASP A 98 -11.61 -7.89 3.37
C ASP A 98 -10.47 -8.59 2.62
N PHE A 99 -9.86 -7.93 1.63
CA PHE A 99 -8.71 -8.49 0.91
C PHE A 99 -7.51 -8.69 1.81
N LEU A 100 -7.14 -7.68 2.62
CA LEU A 100 -5.95 -7.74 3.47
C LEU A 100 -6.16 -8.52 4.77
N LYS A 101 -7.39 -8.95 5.08
CA LYS A 101 -7.75 -9.60 6.35
C LYS A 101 -7.32 -8.79 7.57
N LYS A 102 -7.43 -7.46 7.46
CA LYS A 102 -7.13 -6.51 8.54
C LYS A 102 -8.33 -5.60 8.75
N PRO A 103 -8.69 -5.28 10.01
CA PRO A 103 -9.83 -4.41 10.28
C PRO A 103 -9.60 -3.02 9.67
N GLU A 104 -10.66 -2.44 9.13
CA GLU A 104 -10.64 -1.13 8.49
C GLU A 104 -10.03 -0.04 9.40
N THR A 105 -10.29 -0.09 10.71
CA THR A 105 -9.72 0.83 11.70
C THR A 105 -8.19 0.85 11.74
N LYS A 106 -7.53 -0.26 11.38
CA LYS A 106 -6.06 -0.34 11.28
C LYS A 106 -5.52 0.09 9.91
N LEU A 107 -6.39 0.25 8.92
CA LEU A 107 -6.02 0.58 7.54
C LEU A 107 -6.25 2.05 7.20
N ILE A 108 -7.20 2.71 7.84
CA ILE A 108 -7.57 4.11 7.57
C ILE A 108 -6.35 5.05 7.64
N ASP A 109 -5.51 4.92 8.67
CA ASP A 109 -4.34 5.79 8.83
C ASP A 109 -3.32 5.60 7.70
N GLU A 110 -3.10 4.36 7.28
CA GLU A 110 -2.19 4.05 6.16
C GLU A 110 -2.76 4.55 4.83
N ILE A 111 -4.06 4.36 4.59
CA ILE A 111 -4.75 4.87 3.41
C ILE A 111 -4.65 6.40 3.35
N GLU A 112 -4.87 7.10 4.46
CA GLU A 112 -4.74 8.56 4.52
C GLU A 112 -3.29 9.03 4.34
N LYS A 113 -2.29 8.30 4.87
CA LYS A 113 -0.87 8.59 4.58
C LYS A 113 -0.57 8.45 3.09
N LEU A 114 -1.01 7.36 2.46
CA LEU A 114 -0.83 7.14 1.03
C LEU A 114 -1.48 8.26 0.20
N ARG A 115 -2.69 8.67 0.57
CA ARG A 115 -3.42 9.76 -0.10
C ARG A 115 -2.71 11.11 0.06
N LYS A 116 -2.27 11.45 1.28
CA LYS A 116 -1.51 12.70 1.56
C LYS A 116 -0.18 12.74 0.80
N ASN A 117 0.43 11.58 0.59
CA ASN A 117 1.66 11.43 -0.19
C ASN A 117 1.42 11.32 -1.70
N GLN A 118 0.18 11.53 -2.18
CA GLN A 118 -0.18 11.49 -3.61
C GLN A 118 0.12 10.15 -4.28
N LEU A 119 0.09 9.05 -3.53
CA LEU A 119 0.29 7.70 -4.08
C LEU A 119 -1.02 7.06 -4.52
N ILE A 120 -2.14 7.53 -3.95
CA ILE A 120 -3.49 7.09 -4.27
C ILE A 120 -4.43 8.29 -4.34
N LEU A 121 -5.45 8.19 -5.16
CA LEU A 121 -6.57 9.12 -5.24
C LEU A 121 -7.77 8.56 -4.48
N MET A 122 -8.54 9.44 -3.85
CA MET A 122 -9.86 9.12 -3.30
C MET A 122 -10.92 9.83 -4.11
N SER A 123 -11.87 9.06 -4.64
CA SER A 123 -13.01 9.54 -5.41
C SER A 123 -14.31 9.11 -4.74
N PRO A 124 -15.27 10.02 -4.49
CA PRO A 124 -16.59 9.63 -4.02
C PRO A 124 -17.38 8.98 -5.15
N LEU A 125 -17.90 7.77 -4.93
CA LEU A 125 -18.80 7.07 -5.84
C LEU A 125 -20.19 6.96 -5.21
N ARG A 126 -21.22 7.37 -5.95
CA ARG A 126 -22.62 7.21 -5.52
C ARG A 126 -23.10 5.82 -5.94
N GLN A 127 -23.43 4.98 -4.97
CA GLN A 127 -23.98 3.65 -5.20
C GLN A 127 -25.18 3.46 -4.27
N GLU A 128 -26.33 3.07 -4.84
CA GLU A 128 -27.55 2.74 -4.09
C GLU A 128 -27.93 3.77 -3.00
N SER A 129 -27.84 5.06 -3.35
CA SER A 129 -28.13 6.21 -2.47
C SER A 129 -27.11 6.50 -1.36
N LYS A 130 -26.00 5.77 -1.30
CA LYS A 130 -24.86 6.04 -0.40
C LYS A 130 -23.66 6.59 -1.18
N ILE A 131 -22.83 7.38 -0.51
CA ILE A 131 -21.53 7.83 -1.03
C ILE A 131 -20.47 6.91 -0.45
N ILE A 132 -19.79 6.16 -1.32
CA ILE A 132 -18.69 5.26 -0.97
C ILE A 132 -17.39 5.91 -1.43
N LYS A 133 -16.36 5.91 -0.57
CA LYS A 133 -15.03 6.35 -0.96
C LYS A 133 -14.34 5.23 -1.73
N MET A 134 -13.98 5.51 -2.99
CA MET A 134 -13.20 4.62 -3.83
C MET A 134 -11.77 5.11 -3.87
N TYR A 135 -10.83 4.18 -3.75
CA TYR A 135 -9.41 4.46 -3.82
C TYR A 135 -8.84 3.87 -5.10
N GLU A 136 -7.99 4.64 -5.77
CA GLU A 136 -7.31 4.26 -7.00
C GLU A 136 -5.82 4.58 -6.88
N ILE A 137 -4.96 3.73 -7.43
CA ILE A 137 -3.52 4.02 -7.42
C ILE A 137 -3.19 5.14 -8.42
N LEU A 138 -2.28 6.03 -8.03
CA LEU A 138 -1.73 7.06 -8.91
C LEU A 138 -0.40 6.59 -9.54
N PRO A 139 0.06 7.22 -10.64
CA PRO A 139 1.34 6.87 -11.28
C PRO A 139 2.52 6.83 -10.29
N GLU A 140 2.56 7.77 -9.34
CA GLU A 140 3.58 7.86 -8.29
C GLU A 140 3.55 6.64 -7.36
N GLY A 141 2.35 6.09 -7.09
CA GLY A 141 2.18 4.84 -6.36
C GLY A 141 2.75 3.64 -7.12
N ILE A 142 2.48 3.57 -8.42
CA ILE A 142 3.00 2.51 -9.30
C ILE A 142 4.53 2.56 -9.37
N GLU A 143 5.11 3.75 -9.52
CA GLU A 143 6.57 3.93 -9.49
C GLU A 143 7.17 3.52 -8.15
N LYS A 144 6.49 3.83 -7.05
CA LYS A 144 6.96 3.44 -5.71
C LYS A 144 6.97 1.92 -5.53
N ILE A 145 5.96 1.21 -6.04
CA ILE A 145 5.98 -0.27 -6.06
C ILE A 145 7.19 -0.77 -6.85
N LYS A 146 7.41 -0.28 -8.08
CA LYS A 146 8.53 -0.71 -8.93
C LYS A 146 9.88 -0.54 -8.24
N LYS A 147 10.10 0.61 -7.59
CA LYS A 147 11.34 0.87 -6.83
C LYS A 147 11.55 -0.17 -5.73
N ILE A 148 10.52 -0.51 -4.96
CA ILE A 148 10.61 -1.53 -3.89
C ILE A 148 10.90 -2.91 -4.45
N GLU A 149 10.35 -3.24 -5.63
CA GLU A 149 10.65 -4.53 -6.28
C GLU A 149 12.12 -4.63 -6.70
N GLU A 150 12.75 -3.50 -7.04
CA GLU A 150 14.16 -3.42 -7.43
C GLU A 150 15.10 -3.33 -6.23
N THR A 151 14.75 -2.56 -5.19
CA THR A 151 15.64 -2.22 -4.07
C THR A 151 15.29 -2.86 -2.73
N GLY A 152 14.15 -3.57 -2.65
CA GLY A 152 13.61 -4.13 -1.41
C GLY A 152 12.84 -3.11 -0.57
N PHE A 153 12.32 -3.55 0.58
CA PHE A 153 11.61 -2.68 1.52
C PHE A 153 12.60 -1.79 2.27
N GLN A 154 12.89 -0.61 1.73
CA GLN A 154 13.43 0.48 2.53
C GLN A 154 12.25 1.11 3.31
N ASN A 155 12.43 1.43 4.59
CA ASN A 155 11.39 1.85 5.54
C ASN A 155 10.83 3.29 5.24
N ASP A 156 10.54 3.58 3.98
CA ASP A 156 10.38 4.96 3.45
C ASP A 156 8.93 5.42 3.36
N ILE A 157 8.08 5.03 4.31
CA ILE A 157 6.81 5.75 4.55
C ILE A 157 6.87 6.63 5.80
N THR A 158 7.93 6.47 6.59
CA THR A 158 8.13 7.21 7.84
C THR A 158 9.57 7.66 7.98
N GLU A 159 10.06 8.48 7.04
CA GLU A 159 10.73 9.68 7.51
C GLU A 159 9.65 10.75 7.58
N GLU A 160 9.14 10.96 8.80
CA GLU A 160 8.40 12.16 9.12
C GLU A 160 9.12 13.33 8.44
N LYS A 161 8.38 14.19 7.74
CA LYS A 161 8.86 15.54 7.38
C LYS A 161 9.05 16.41 8.66
N LYS A 162 9.55 15.85 9.77
CA LYS A 162 10.05 16.58 10.92
C LYS A 162 11.24 17.49 10.59
N PRO A 163 12.19 17.16 9.68
CA PRO A 163 13.29 18.10 9.45
C PRO A 163 12.79 19.40 8.82
N LYS A 164 11.75 19.39 7.96
CA LYS A 164 11.30 20.62 7.30
C LYS A 164 10.66 21.61 8.29
N ILE A 165 9.73 21.16 9.14
CA ILE A 165 9.03 22.07 10.08
C ILE A 165 10.00 22.63 11.12
N GLU A 166 10.86 21.77 11.70
CA GLU A 166 11.86 22.21 12.69
C GLU A 166 12.94 23.11 12.07
N VAL A 167 13.34 22.89 10.81
CA VAL A 167 14.26 23.80 10.10
C VAL A 167 13.61 25.16 9.85
N PHE A 168 12.32 25.20 9.49
CA PHE A 168 11.60 26.47 9.34
C PHE A 168 11.51 27.26 10.66
N GLU A 169 11.27 26.60 11.78
CA GLU A 169 11.27 27.25 13.10
C GLU A 169 12.64 27.84 13.46
N ILE A 170 13.73 27.12 13.15
CA ILE A 170 15.09 27.63 13.38
C ILE A 170 15.40 28.84 12.47
N ILE A 171 14.97 28.80 11.20
CA ILE A 171 15.12 29.91 10.26
C ILE A 171 14.35 31.14 10.73
N ASP A 172 13.11 30.98 11.20
CA ASP A 172 12.28 32.08 11.69
C ASP A 172 12.86 32.69 12.97
N GLN A 173 13.46 31.88 13.85
CA GLN A 173 14.19 32.39 15.02
C GLN A 173 15.43 33.20 14.63
N ILE A 174 16.21 32.75 13.64
CA ILE A 174 17.37 33.51 13.12
C ILE A 174 16.88 34.83 12.51
N ARG A 175 15.79 34.82 11.74
CA ARG A 175 15.22 36.02 11.13
C ARG A 175 14.75 37.03 12.17
N LYS A 176 14.15 36.54 13.26
CA LYS A 176 13.72 37.36 14.40
C LYS A 176 14.92 37.98 15.13
N GLU A 177 15.95 37.20 15.42
CA GLU A 177 17.19 37.70 16.05
C GLU A 177 17.89 38.77 15.20
N ILE A 178 17.92 38.60 13.88
CA ILE A 178 18.48 39.61 12.95
C ILE A 178 17.61 40.87 12.89
N SER A 179 16.29 40.75 13.05
CA SER A 179 15.36 41.89 12.93
C SER A 179 15.21 42.69 14.23
N GLU A 180 15.44 42.07 15.39
CA GLU A 180 15.23 42.69 16.70
C GLU A 180 16.50 43.32 17.29
N GLU A 181 17.70 43.02 16.77
CA GLU A 181 18.97 43.61 17.25
C GLU A 181 19.76 44.33 16.13
N PRO A 182 19.91 45.67 16.19
CA PRO A 182 20.71 46.43 15.21
C PRO A 182 22.23 46.29 15.39
N GLU A 183 22.70 45.78 16.53
CA GLU A 183 24.11 45.50 16.78
C GLU A 183 24.38 44.01 16.70
N PHE A 184 25.26 43.62 15.76
CA PHE A 184 25.54 42.25 15.35
C PHE A 184 26.36 41.46 16.41
N ASN A 185 25.88 41.40 17.66
CA ASN A 185 26.56 40.76 18.80
C ASN A 185 26.25 39.25 18.92
N ASN A 186 25.18 38.76 18.30
CA ASN A 186 24.73 37.37 18.39
C ASN A 186 25.25 36.43 17.27
N LYS A 187 26.41 36.74 16.66
CA LYS A 187 27.03 35.89 15.61
C LYS A 187 27.15 34.42 16.00
N LYS A 188 27.53 34.16 17.26
CA LYS A 188 27.71 32.78 17.77
C LYS A 188 26.37 32.02 17.87
N SER A 189 25.29 32.69 18.26
CA SER A 189 23.93 32.10 18.30
C SER A 189 23.50 31.67 16.90
N ILE A 190 23.67 32.57 15.92
CA ILE A 190 23.27 32.33 14.53
C ILE A 190 24.09 31.20 13.91
N ILE A 191 25.42 31.16 14.14
CA ILE A 191 26.28 30.08 13.65
C ILE A 191 25.84 28.71 14.20
N LEU A 192 25.57 28.62 15.52
CA LEU A 192 25.11 27.36 16.13
C LEU A 192 23.78 26.88 15.54
N LYS A 193 22.85 27.80 15.28
CA LYS A 193 21.55 27.48 14.67
C LYS A 193 21.70 27.07 13.19
N LEU A 194 22.64 27.66 12.45
CA LEU A 194 22.96 27.26 11.08
C LEU A 194 23.61 25.87 11.02
N ASP A 195 24.48 25.53 11.96
CA ASP A 195 25.10 24.21 12.04
C ASP A 195 24.06 23.13 12.43
N GLN A 196 23.11 23.46 13.31
CA GLN A 196 21.95 22.59 13.58
C GLN A 196 21.09 22.36 12.33
N ILE A 197 20.94 23.37 11.46
CA ILE A 197 20.26 23.20 10.17
C ILE A 197 21.06 22.29 9.23
N LYS A 198 22.39 22.45 9.13
CA LYS A 198 23.24 21.57 8.30
C LYS A 198 23.13 20.11 8.70
N GLU A 199 23.23 19.82 10.00
CA GLU A 199 23.08 18.44 10.50
C GLU A 199 21.69 17.87 10.19
N LYS A 200 20.62 18.67 10.36
CA LYS A 200 19.25 18.24 10.04
C LYS A 200 18.98 18.04 8.55
N LEU A 201 19.78 18.67 7.68
CA LEU A 201 19.66 18.56 6.22
C LEU A 201 20.63 17.53 5.60
N LYS A 202 21.52 16.90 6.40
CA LYS A 202 22.59 16.00 5.93
C LYS A 202 23.46 16.62 4.82
N ILE A 203 23.83 17.90 4.96
CA ILE A 203 24.74 18.64 4.05
C ILE A 203 26.08 18.85 4.74
#